data_AF-A0A6P4DK11-F1
#
_entry.id   AF-A0A6P4DK11-F1
#
_cell.length_a   1.000
_cell.length_b   1.000
_cell.length_c   1.000
_cell.angle_alpha   90.00
_cell.angle_beta   90.00
_cell.angle_gamma   90.00
#
_symmetry.space_group_name_H-M   'P 1'
#
loop_
_entity.id
_entity.type
_entity.pdbx_description
1 polymer ?
#
loop_
_entity_poly.entity_id
_entity_poly.type
_entity_poly.pdbx_seq_one_letter_code
_entity_poly.pdbx_strand_id
1 'polypeptide(L)'
;MKIKHQFTSVEHPQENGQVEAANKVILAGLKRRLQDAKGAWAKELPQVLWTYRTTPQSATGETPFRLAYGVEAMIPVEVSEQSPRIIFYDKVGNIQGHKEELELLLEIREQAQIREATLKQRMTTRYNKNMGKGSHC
;
A
#
# COMPACT_ATOMS: atom_id res chain seq x y z
N MET A 1 -22.96 1.64 -16.10
CA MET A 1 -21.73 2.23 -15.53
C MET A 1 -21.41 3.51 -16.31
N LYS A 2 -21.56 4.70 -15.71
CA LYS A 2 -21.16 5.96 -16.34
C LYS A 2 -19.76 6.31 -15.81
N ILE A 3 -18.73 6.10 -16.63
CA ILE A 3 -17.36 6.45 -16.27
C ILE A 3 -17.15 7.92 -16.63
N LYS A 4 -16.77 8.74 -15.64
CA LYS A 4 -16.36 10.14 -15.86
C LYS A 4 -14.84 10.18 -15.88
N HIS A 5 -14.28 10.73 -16.95
CA HIS A 5 -12.86 10.95 -17.07
C HIS A 5 -12.49 12.28 -16.40
N GLN A 6 -11.51 12.25 -15.49
CA GLN A 6 -10.92 13.44 -14.87
C GLN A 6 -9.47 13.55 -15.30
N PHE A 7 -9.11 14.70 -15.88
CA PHE A 7 -7.75 15.03 -16.26
C PHE A 7 -7.12 15.88 -15.15
N THR A 8 -5.92 15.50 -14.72
CA THR A 8 -5.07 16.32 -13.84
C THR A 8 -4.19 17.23 -14.72
N SER A 9 -4.10 18.51 -14.39
CA SER A 9 -3.21 19.45 -15.09
C SER A 9 -1.74 19.14 -14.81
N VAL A 10 -0.86 19.36 -15.79
CA VAL A 10 0.60 19.18 -15.66
C VAL A 10 1.19 20.06 -14.55
N GLU A 11 0.56 21.21 -14.26
CA GLU A 11 1.02 22.15 -13.24
C GLU A 11 0.61 21.77 -11.81
N HIS A 12 -0.23 20.74 -11.63
CA HIS A 12 -0.72 20.29 -10.32
C HIS A 12 -0.45 18.79 -10.07
N PRO A 13 0.82 18.35 -10.02
CA PRO A 13 1.19 16.94 -9.82
C PRO A 13 0.71 16.35 -8.49
N GLN A 14 0.31 17.19 -7.53
CA GLN A 14 -0.18 16.75 -6.22
C GLN A 14 -1.50 15.96 -6.29
N GLU A 15 -2.33 16.16 -7.32
CA GLU A 15 -3.61 15.45 -7.47
C GLU A 15 -3.42 13.96 -7.79
N ASN A 16 -2.33 13.58 -8.48
CA ASN A 16 -2.02 12.18 -8.81
C ASN A 16 -0.92 11.57 -7.92
N GLY A 17 -0.48 12.29 -6.89
CA GLY A 17 0.70 11.93 -6.10
C GLY A 17 0.59 10.58 -5.38
N GLN A 18 -0.62 10.13 -5.01
CA GLN A 18 -0.82 8.80 -4.41
C GLN A 18 -0.52 7.67 -5.41
N VAL A 19 -1.01 7.80 -6.65
CA VAL A 19 -0.76 6.84 -7.72
C VAL A 19 0.73 6.84 -8.08
N GLU A 20 1.35 8.01 -8.16
CA GLU A 20 2.78 8.14 -8.42
C GLU A 20 3.64 7.47 -7.33
N ALA A 21 3.29 7.66 -6.05
CA ALA A 21 3.97 7.02 -4.94
C ALA A 21 3.86 5.50 -5.00
N ALA A 22 2.66 4.96 -5.26
CA ALA A 22 2.45 3.53 -5.44
C ALA A 22 3.24 2.97 -6.64
N ASN A 23 3.20 3.65 -7.78
CA ASN A 23 3.96 3.29 -8.97
C ASN A 23 5.47 3.26 -8.70
N LYS A 24 5.98 4.22 -7.92
CA LYS A 24 7.40 4.26 -7.54
C LYS A 24 7.82 3.02 -6.74
N VAL A 25 6.99 2.55 -5.80
CA VAL A 25 7.27 1.34 -5.02
C VAL A 25 7.26 0.09 -5.92
N ILE A 26 6.26 -0.04 -6.80
CA ILE A 26 6.16 -1.17 -7.74
C ILE A 26 7.37 -1.19 -8.69
N LEU A 27 7.74 -0.04 -9.26
CA LEU A 27 8.89 0.07 -10.14
C LEU A 27 10.20 -0.25 -9.42
N ALA A 28 10.37 0.15 -8.15
CA ALA A 28 11.54 -0.21 -7.36
C ALA A 28 11.63 -1.72 -7.13
N GLY A 29 10.52 -2.37 -6.79
CA GLY A 29 10.45 -3.83 -6.64
C GLY A 29 10.79 -4.57 -7.93
N LEU A 30 10.25 -4.12 -9.06
CA LEU A 30 10.56 -4.67 -10.38
C LEU A 30 12.03 -4.50 -10.73
N LYS A 31 12.62 -3.30 -10.55
CA LYS A 31 14.04 -3.06 -10.82
C LYS A 31 14.94 -4.02 -10.05
N ARG A 32 14.63 -4.29 -8.78
CA ARG A 32 15.39 -5.23 -7.95
C ARG A 32 15.29 -6.67 -8.46
N ARG A 33 14.09 -7.15 -8.81
CA ARG A 33 13.88 -8.50 -9.37
C ARG A 33 14.51 -8.67 -10.75
N LEU A 34 14.53 -7.61 -11.56
CA LEU A 34 15.08 -7.62 -12.92
C LEU A 34 16.60 -7.60 -12.98
N GLN A 35 17.28 -7.17 -11.92
CA GLN A 35 18.73 -7.40 -11.80
C GLN A 35 19.04 -8.90 -11.85
N ASP A 36 18.16 -9.72 -11.25
CA ASP A 36 18.26 -11.19 -11.24
C ASP A 36 17.64 -11.83 -12.49
N ALA A 37 16.56 -11.25 -13.03
CA ALA A 37 15.81 -11.76 -14.18
C ALA A 37 15.89 -10.80 -15.40
N LYS A 38 16.87 -11.00 -16.29
CA LYS A 38 17.14 -10.15 -17.47
C LYS A 38 15.93 -9.99 -18.42
N GLY A 39 15.12 -8.96 -18.21
CA GLY A 39 14.05 -8.54 -19.13
C GLY A 39 12.70 -9.27 -18.97
N ALA A 40 12.56 -10.18 -18.01
CA ALA A 40 11.33 -10.97 -17.81
C ALA A 40 10.30 -10.29 -16.88
N TRP A 41 10.16 -8.96 -16.98
CA TRP A 41 9.38 -8.15 -16.01
C TRP A 41 7.93 -8.59 -15.87
N ALA A 42 7.31 -9.02 -16.97
CA ALA A 42 5.93 -9.50 -16.96
C ALA A 42 5.75 -10.76 -16.10
N LYS A 43 6.77 -11.62 -16.00
CA LYS A 43 6.75 -12.82 -15.14
C LYS A 43 6.90 -12.47 -13.66
N GLU A 44 7.66 -11.41 -13.35
CA GLU A 44 7.92 -10.96 -11.98
C GLU A 44 6.80 -10.06 -11.42
N LEU A 45 6.04 -9.39 -12.31
CA LEU A 45 5.02 -8.43 -11.92
C LEU A 45 3.99 -8.98 -10.91
N PRO A 46 3.43 -10.19 -11.07
CA PRO A 46 2.49 -10.74 -10.08
C PRO A 46 3.10 -10.83 -8.68
N GLN A 47 4.37 -11.26 -8.57
CA GLN A 47 5.05 -11.39 -7.28
C GLN A 47 5.35 -10.03 -6.64
N VAL A 48 5.76 -9.04 -7.45
CA VAL A 48 5.97 -7.66 -6.97
C VAL A 48 4.66 -7.04 -6.49
N LEU A 49 3.57 -7.19 -7.26
CA LEU A 49 2.25 -6.71 -6.87
C LEU A 49 1.73 -7.41 -5.62
N TRP A 50 1.95 -8.72 -5.50
CA TRP A 50 1.60 -9.47 -4.29
C TRP A 50 2.33 -8.92 -3.07
N THR A 51 3.66 -8.77 -3.16
CA THR A 51 4.49 -8.21 -2.09
C THR A 51 3.99 -6.82 -1.67
N TYR A 52 3.71 -5.94 -2.63
CA TYR A 52 3.16 -4.61 -2.36
C TYR A 52 1.81 -4.68 -1.61
N ARG A 53 0.91 -5.57 -2.05
CA ARG A 53 -0.44 -5.72 -1.46
C ARG A 53 -0.40 -6.30 -0.05
N THR A 54 0.56 -7.15 0.29
CA THR A 54 0.64 -7.84 1.58
C THR A 54 1.69 -7.27 2.53
N THR A 55 2.36 -6.16 2.17
CA THR A 55 3.34 -5.49 3.03
C THR A 55 2.73 -4.19 3.57
N PRO A 56 2.79 -3.94 4.89
CA PRO A 56 2.34 -2.68 5.47
C PRO A 56 3.08 -1.49 4.85
N GLN A 57 2.33 -0.49 4.39
CA GLN A 57 2.93 0.71 3.83
C GLN A 57 3.34 1.67 4.94
N SER A 58 4.53 2.25 4.87
CA SER A 58 5.03 3.16 5.91
C SER A 58 4.15 4.41 6.10
N ALA A 59 3.40 4.80 5.08
CA ALA A 59 2.50 5.95 5.13
C ALA A 59 1.20 5.68 5.90
N THR A 60 0.65 4.47 5.79
CA THR A 60 -0.65 4.11 6.39
C THR A 60 -0.51 3.21 7.61
N GLY A 61 0.60 2.46 7.72
CA GLY A 61 0.79 1.39 8.70
C GLY A 61 0.05 0.08 8.37
N GLU A 62 -0.72 0.06 7.28
CA GLU A 62 -1.61 -1.05 6.91
C GLU A 62 -1.23 -1.63 5.54
N THR A 63 -1.61 -2.88 5.29
CA THR A 63 -1.44 -3.52 3.98
C THR A 63 -2.50 -2.99 3.00
N PRO A 64 -2.17 -2.73 1.71
CA PRO A 64 -3.17 -2.35 0.72
C PRO A 64 -4.28 -3.40 0.55
N PHE A 65 -3.97 -4.69 0.75
CA PHE A 65 -4.96 -5.76 0.72
C PHE A 65 -6.01 -5.61 1.82
N ARG A 66 -5.58 -5.39 3.07
CA ARG A 66 -6.51 -5.19 4.20
C ARG A 66 -7.37 -3.95 4.01
N LEU A 67 -6.80 -2.85 3.52
CA LEU A 67 -7.58 -1.65 3.23
C LEU A 67 -8.62 -1.86 2.11
N ALA A 68 -8.37 -2.78 1.17
CA ALA A 68 -9.31 -3.09 0.10
C ALA A 68 -10.41 -4.07 0.55
N TYR A 69 -10.04 -5.16 1.24
CA TYR A 69 -10.90 -6.30 1.48
C TYR A 69 -11.33 -6.49 2.95
N GLY A 70 -10.78 -5.72 3.88
CA GLY A 70 -11.13 -5.79 5.30
C GLY A 70 -10.30 -6.74 6.14
N VAL A 71 -9.57 -7.66 5.50
CA VAL A 71 -8.89 -8.78 6.17
C VAL A 71 -7.43 -8.86 5.73
N GLU A 72 -6.56 -9.42 6.57
CA GLU A 72 -5.18 -9.66 6.16
C GLU A 72 -5.08 -10.80 5.14
N ALA A 73 -4.23 -10.63 4.14
CA ALA A 73 -3.95 -11.69 3.17
C ALA A 73 -3.12 -12.81 3.81
N MET A 74 -3.42 -14.06 3.45
CA MET A 74 -2.52 -15.18 3.76
C MET A 74 -1.34 -15.16 2.79
N ILE A 75 -0.12 -15.01 3.30
CA ILE A 75 1.08 -14.95 2.46
C ILE A 75 1.60 -16.36 2.12
N PRO A 76 2.30 -16.54 0.98
CA PRO A 76 2.76 -17.87 0.55
C PRO A 76 3.57 -18.64 1.60
N VAL A 77 4.38 -17.95 2.40
CA VAL A 77 5.17 -18.59 3.47
C VAL A 77 4.29 -19.12 4.61
N GLU A 78 3.16 -18.46 4.90
CA GLU A 78 2.19 -18.99 5.87
C GLU A 78 1.57 -20.30 5.36
N VAL A 79 1.49 -20.47 4.04
CA VAL A 79 0.99 -21.68 3.39
C VAL A 79 2.04 -22.78 3.37
N SER A 80 3.27 -22.45 2.95
CA SER A 80 4.34 -23.44 2.84
C SER A 80 4.76 -23.98 4.21
N GLU A 81 4.85 -23.12 5.21
CA GLU A 81 5.31 -23.48 6.56
C GLU A 81 4.17 -23.91 7.49
N GLN A 82 2.96 -24.13 6.95
CA GLN A 82 1.77 -24.50 7.73
C GLN A 82 1.60 -23.61 8.97
N SER A 83 1.40 -22.30 8.75
CA SER A 83 1.18 -21.36 9.86
C SER A 83 0.02 -21.79 10.78
N PRO A 84 -0.07 -21.25 12.01
CA PRO A 84 -1.20 -21.51 12.90
C PRO A 84 -2.56 -21.26 12.26
N ARG A 85 -2.68 -20.28 11.35
CA ARG A 85 -3.91 -20.01 10.58
C ARG A 85 -4.36 -21.20 9.73
N ILE A 86 -3.44 -22.07 9.33
CA ILE A 86 -3.70 -23.30 8.57
C ILE A 86 -3.91 -24.48 9.51
N ILE A 87 -3.00 -24.69 10.47
CA ILE A 87 -3.06 -25.85 11.38
C ILE A 87 -4.33 -25.82 12.21
N PHE A 88 -4.73 -24.64 12.69
CA PHE A 88 -5.91 -24.44 13.53
C PHE A 88 -7.07 -23.82 12.77
N TYR A 89 -7.15 -24.05 11.45
CA TYR A 89 -8.24 -23.52 10.65
C TYR A 89 -9.60 -24.06 11.13
N ASP A 90 -10.41 -23.19 11.71
CA ASP A 90 -11.82 -23.43 11.99
C ASP A 90 -12.68 -22.59 11.05
N LYS A 91 -13.49 -23.25 10.23
CA LYS A 91 -14.36 -22.58 9.27
C LYS A 91 -15.34 -21.62 9.95
N VAL A 92 -15.93 -22.02 11.08
CA VAL A 92 -16.97 -21.22 11.74
C VAL A 92 -16.35 -20.00 12.41
N GLY A 93 -15.30 -20.21 13.20
CA GLY A 93 -14.53 -19.13 13.81
C GLY A 93 -13.94 -18.16 12.80
N ASN A 94 -13.42 -18.65 11.67
CA ASN A 94 -12.86 -17.79 10.62
C ASN A 94 -13.94 -16.93 9.94
N ILE A 95 -15.13 -17.48 9.67
CA ILE A 95 -16.26 -16.68 9.14
C ILE A 95 -16.66 -15.59 10.14
N GLN A 96 -16.69 -15.91 11.43
CA GLN A 96 -17.05 -14.96 12.47
C GLN A 96 -16.00 -13.86 12.61
N GLY A 97 -14.72 -14.22 12.71
CA GLY A 97 -13.60 -13.27 12.78
C GLY A 97 -13.52 -12.37 11.54
N HIS A 98 -13.80 -12.89 10.34
CA HIS A 98 -13.88 -12.05 9.13
C HIS A 98 -14.99 -11.01 9.19
N LYS A 99 -16.14 -11.29 9.81
CA LYS A 99 -17.20 -10.30 9.99
C LYS A 99 -16.76 -9.18 10.94
N GLU A 100 -16.09 -9.55 12.02
CA GLU A 100 -15.55 -8.60 13.00
C GLU A 100 -14.48 -7.70 12.38
N GLU A 101 -13.55 -8.26 11.59
CA GLU A 101 -12.56 -7.48 10.84
C GLU A 101 -13.21 -6.52 9.84
N LEU A 102 -14.27 -6.95 9.16
CA LEU A 102 -15.02 -6.09 8.23
C LEU A 102 -15.75 -4.95 8.94
N GLU A 103 -16.25 -5.17 10.15
CA GLU A 103 -16.87 -4.12 10.96
C GLU A 103 -15.84 -3.03 11.33
N LEU A 104 -14.61 -3.42 11.63
CA LEU A 104 -13.51 -2.50 11.96
C LEU A 104 -12.89 -1.82 10.73
N LEU A 105 -13.19 -2.27 9.51
CA LEU A 105 -12.54 -1.79 8.28
C LEU A 105 -12.68 -0.27 8.09
N LEU A 106 -13.84 0.31 8.45
CA LEU A 106 -14.05 1.75 8.33
C LEU A 106 -13.10 2.53 9.26
N GLU A 107 -12.98 2.08 10.50
CA GLU A 107 -12.06 2.67 11.47
C GLU A 107 -10.60 2.53 11.01
N ILE A 108 -10.21 1.36 10.53
CA ILE A 108 -8.86 1.11 10.02
C ILE A 108 -8.54 2.05 8.85
N ARG A 109 -9.49 2.26 7.92
CA ARG A 109 -9.33 3.19 6.80
C ARG A 109 -9.18 4.63 7.27
N GLU A 110 -9.98 5.05 8.24
CA GLU A 110 -9.89 6.40 8.82
C GLU A 110 -8.52 6.60 9.50
N GLN A 111 -8.08 5.66 10.32
CA GLN A 111 -6.77 5.70 10.97
C GLN A 111 -5.63 5.76 9.94
N ALA A 112 -5.71 4.96 8.87
CA ALA A 112 -4.74 4.98 7.77
C ALA A 112 -4.69 6.36 7.07
N GLN A 113 -5.85 6.98 6.82
CA GLN A 113 -5.95 8.33 6.24
C GLN A 113 -5.33 9.39 7.16
N ILE A 114 -5.60 9.33 8.46
CA ILE A 114 -5.02 10.25 9.45
C ILE A 114 -3.49 10.13 9.48
N ARG A 115 -2.96 8.89 9.48
CA ARG A 115 -1.52 8.64 9.45
C ARG A 115 -0.88 9.19 8.18
N GLU A 116 -1.48 8.93 7.02
CA GLU A 116 -0.99 9.43 5.74
C GLU A 116 -1.00 10.97 5.71
N ALA A 117 -2.09 11.60 6.13
CA ALA A 117 -2.21 13.06 6.20
C ALA A 117 -1.16 13.67 7.14
N THR A 118 -0.96 13.07 8.31
CA THR A 118 0.06 13.48 9.28
C THR A 118 1.46 13.38 8.69
N LEU A 119 1.77 12.29 7.96
CA LEU A 119 3.05 12.13 7.30
C LEU A 119 3.25 13.19 6.21
N LYS A 120 2.23 13.44 5.37
CA LYS A 120 2.26 14.50 4.35
C LYS A 120 2.52 15.87 4.96
N GLN A 121 1.80 16.24 6.01
CA GLN A 121 2.01 17.51 6.73
C GLN A 121 3.45 17.64 7.24
N ARG A 122 3.98 16.59 7.89
CA ARG A 122 5.37 16.58 8.39
C ARG A 122 6.40 16.76 7.26
N MET A 123 6.17 16.13 6.10
CA MET A 123 7.03 16.29 4.93
C MET A 123 6.98 17.72 4.38
N THR A 124 5.79 18.30 4.25
CA THR A 124 5.60 19.68 3.79
C THR A 124 6.27 20.69 4.73
N THR A 125 6.10 20.55 6.05
CA THR A 125 6.75 21.43 7.03
C THR A 125 8.27 21.36 6.93
N ARG A 126 8.85 20.15 6.77
CA ARG A 126 10.30 19.98 6.59
C ARG A 126 10.79 20.63 5.31
N TYR A 127 10.08 20.43 4.20
CA TYR A 127 10.42 21.06 2.92
C TYR A 127 10.41 22.58 3.02
N ASN A 128 9.33 23.17 3.55
CA ASN A 128 9.21 24.63 3.70
C ASN A 128 10.29 25.22 4.61
N LYS A 129 10.65 24.52 5.71
CA LYS A 129 11.74 24.95 6.60
C LYS A 129 13.11 24.97 5.90
N ASN A 130 13.34 24.07 4.95
CA ASN A 130 14.59 24.01 4.20
C ASN A 130 14.63 25.06 3.08
N MET A 131 13.49 25.36 2.45
CA MET A 131 13.39 26.41 1.42
C MET A 131 13.59 27.81 2.01
N GLY A 132 13.09 28.08 3.21
CA GLY A 132 13.31 29.36 3.90
C GLY A 132 14.76 29.64 4.33
N LYS A 133 15.65 28.63 4.27
CA LYS A 133 17.09 28.79 4.57
C LYS A 133 17.96 28.99 3.31
N GLY A 134 17.39 28.87 2.11
CA GLY A 134 18.11 29.01 0.84
C GLY A 134 17.99 30.39 0.18
N SER A 135 17.18 31.31 0.72
CA SER A 135 16.92 32.65 0.13
C SER A 135 17.75 33.79 0.74
N HIS A 136 18.86 33.48 1.42
CA HIS A 136 19.87 34.46 1.84
C HIS A 136 21.24 34.05 1.30
N CYS A 137 21.41 34.15 -0.01
CA CYS A 137 22.69 34.30 -0.70
C CYS A 137 22.47 35.30 -1.85
#